data_AF-A0AAV4VA41-F1
#
_entry.id   AF-A0AAV4VA41-F1
#
_cell.length_a   1.000
_cell.length_b   1.000
_cell.length_c   1.000
_cell.angle_alpha   90.00
_cell.angle_beta   90.00
_cell.angle_gamma   90.00
#
_symmetry.space_group_name_H-M   'P 1'
#
loop_
_entity.id
_entity.type
_entity.pdbx_description
1 polymer ?
#
loop_
_entity_poly.entity_id
_entity_poly.type
_entity_poly.pdbx_seq_one_letter_code
_entity_poly.pdbx_strand_id
1 'polypeptide(L)'
;MFLGYHGVGGPITVEKPLYNSEIKNPIFEAAQKFGIRIGDSNGPIQTGFYDFQCFIRNGQRCSSAKAYLVPVENRTNLDIVGGAHVRRVLLNGTQVMGVEFDYNNSTYQGLDPKSTLRSLKFQSWLICLWVTISKIIAEYLCLFSWILKTLTDATIYKTVFGPYEDKPMALCLSQILHPKSIGTVRLKSTNPYDMPLIDPNYFADKSDLRDMVEGLKMCQKIMTSEPLKKAGVKPFETMVPICSIFKADLDKFFTCFSKFFVVTLSHQVGTAKMGDPKDPTTVVDPQLRVKGIQGLRVVDASIMPIVPSGNTNIPTIMVAEKASDIIKRNNKLSI
;
A
#
# COMPACT_ATOMS: atom_id res chain seq x y z
N MET A 1 -11.83 18.87 15.81
CA MET A 1 -10.80 19.87 16.17
C MET A 1 -9.47 19.35 15.64
N PHE A 2 -8.67 20.17 14.96
CA PHE A 2 -7.32 19.77 14.53
C PHE A 2 -6.31 20.19 15.60
N LEU A 3 -5.47 19.27 16.06
CA LEU A 3 -4.33 19.54 16.92
C LEU A 3 -3.07 19.46 16.05
N GLY A 4 -2.76 20.55 15.35
CA GLY A 4 -1.67 20.58 14.37
C GLY A 4 -1.95 19.65 13.19
N TYR A 5 -1.06 18.66 12.97
CA TYR A 5 -1.14 17.69 11.87
C TYR A 5 -2.07 16.50 12.15
N HIS A 6 -2.72 16.45 13.32
CA HIS A 6 -3.61 15.36 13.73
C HIS A 6 -5.04 15.83 13.94
N GLY A 7 -6.00 14.97 13.57
CA GLY A 7 -7.42 15.18 13.81
C GLY A 7 -7.95 14.30 14.94
N VAL A 8 -8.92 14.80 15.71
CA VAL A 8 -9.69 14.01 16.68
C VAL A 8 -11.17 13.95 16.31
N GLY A 9 -11.82 12.82 16.62
CA GLY A 9 -13.24 12.56 16.31
C GLY A 9 -13.49 11.94 14.93
N GLY A 10 -12.44 11.62 14.18
CA GLY A 10 -12.55 10.91 12.89
C GLY A 10 -12.92 9.42 13.05
N PRO A 11 -13.43 8.80 11.97
CA PRO A 11 -13.88 7.40 12.00
C PRO A 11 -12.73 6.39 12.02
N ILE A 12 -11.51 6.80 11.66
CA ILE A 12 -10.31 5.97 11.70
C ILE A 12 -9.54 6.28 12.98
N THR A 13 -9.38 5.28 13.85
CA THR A 13 -8.61 5.42 15.09
C THR A 13 -7.15 5.05 14.84
N VAL A 14 -6.25 5.91 15.33
CA VAL A 14 -4.81 5.71 15.28
C VAL A 14 -4.29 5.69 16.71
N GLU A 15 -3.58 4.62 17.07
CA GLU A 15 -3.03 4.39 18.40
C GLU A 15 -1.62 3.81 18.27
N LYS A 16 -0.83 3.89 19.35
CA LYS A 16 0.43 3.16 19.43
C LYS A 16 0.14 1.72 19.87
N PRO A 17 0.88 0.71 19.37
CA PRO A 17 0.79 -0.64 19.90
C PRO A 17 1.03 -0.68 21.42
N LEU A 18 0.27 -1.52 22.13
CA LEU A 18 0.45 -1.71 23.58
C LEU A 18 1.76 -2.42 23.91
N TYR A 19 2.16 -3.37 23.05
CA TYR A 19 3.43 -4.09 23.19
C TYR A 19 4.59 -3.26 22.63
N ASN A 20 5.65 -3.12 23.41
CA ASN A 20 6.92 -2.54 22.98
C ASN A 20 7.96 -3.65 22.94
N SER A 21 8.65 -3.79 21.81
CA SER A 21 9.78 -4.73 21.70
C SER A 21 10.97 -4.23 22.52
N GLU A 22 11.79 -5.17 22.99
CA GLU A 22 13.00 -4.87 23.77
C GLU A 22 14.00 -3.99 23.00
N ILE A 23 13.97 -4.04 21.67
CA ILE A 23 14.85 -3.25 20.81
C ILE A 23 14.33 -1.83 20.52
N LYS A 24 13.10 -1.47 20.92
CA LYS A 24 12.50 -0.16 20.61
C LYS A 24 13.36 1.00 21.15
N ASN A 25 13.69 0.99 22.43
CA ASN A 25 14.50 2.04 23.05
C ASN A 25 15.95 2.04 22.51
N PRO A 26 16.64 0.89 22.40
CA PRO A 26 17.94 0.81 21.74
C PRO A 26 17.99 1.41 20.33
N ILE A 27 16.93 1.24 19.53
CA ILE A 27 16.84 1.86 18.19
C ILE A 27 16.82 3.39 18.28
N PHE A 28 16.05 3.96 19.21
CA PHE A 28 16.02 5.41 19.41
C PHE A 28 17.35 5.96 19.96
N GLU A 29 18.00 5.24 20.87
CA GLU A 29 19.35 5.58 21.34
C GLU A 29 20.37 5.58 20.19
N ALA A 30 20.31 4.57 19.31
CA ALA A 30 21.14 4.53 18.11
C ALA A 30 20.88 5.73 17.19
N ALA A 31 19.61 6.08 16.96
CA ALA A 31 19.24 7.24 16.16
C ALA A 31 19.82 8.54 16.74
N GLN A 32 19.69 8.75 18.05
CA GLN A 32 20.27 9.92 18.74
C GLN A 32 21.80 9.97 18.63
N LYS A 33 22.47 8.82 18.80
CA LYS A 33 23.93 8.71 18.68
C LYS A 33 24.44 9.09 17.29
N PHE A 34 23.65 8.81 16.26
CA PHE A 34 23.95 9.22 14.88
C PHE A 34 23.44 10.62 14.51
N GLY A 35 22.90 11.38 15.47
CA GLY A 35 22.36 12.72 15.24
C GLY A 35 21.08 12.72 14.40
N ILE A 36 20.36 11.60 14.31
CA ILE A 36 19.12 11.48 13.55
C ILE A 36 17.97 11.94 14.44
N ARG A 37 17.16 12.85 13.91
CA ARG A 37 15.97 13.37 14.59
C ARG A 37 15.00 12.25 14.95
N ILE A 38 14.46 12.30 16.15
CA ILE A 38 13.27 11.55 16.55
C ILE A 38 12.08 12.50 16.51
N GLY A 39 11.00 12.10 15.84
CA GLY A 39 9.82 12.92 15.69
C GLY A 39 8.58 12.11 15.36
N ASP A 40 7.67 12.77 14.65
CA ASP A 40 6.39 12.24 14.22
C ASP A 40 6.38 12.14 12.69
N SER A 41 6.19 10.93 12.16
CA SER A 41 6.14 10.66 10.72
C SER A 41 4.97 11.34 10.02
N ASN A 42 3.91 11.66 10.76
CA ASN A 42 2.72 12.34 10.25
C ASN A 42 2.74 13.86 10.55
N GLY A 43 3.86 14.37 11.05
CA GLY A 43 4.07 15.79 11.32
C GLY A 43 4.64 16.57 10.13
N PRO A 44 5.10 17.82 10.35
CA PRO A 44 5.63 18.69 9.28
C PRO A 44 6.91 18.17 8.64
N ILE A 45 7.69 17.40 9.40
CA ILE A 45 9.02 16.91 9.01
C ILE A 45 8.99 15.40 9.13
N GLN A 46 8.99 14.73 7.99
CA GLN A 46 8.85 13.27 7.87
C GLN A 46 10.19 12.53 7.96
N THR A 47 11.31 13.22 7.81
CA THR A 47 12.65 12.62 7.91
C THR A 47 13.04 12.41 9.38
N GLY A 48 13.45 11.18 9.70
CA GLY A 48 13.96 10.81 11.02
C GLY A 48 13.42 9.46 11.49
N PHE A 49 13.64 9.18 12.77
CA PHE A 49 13.01 8.06 13.48
C PHE A 49 11.70 8.53 14.12
N TYR A 50 10.75 7.62 14.25
CA TYR A 50 9.44 7.92 14.82
C TYR A 50 8.92 6.74 15.61
N ASP A 51 8.13 7.04 16.64
CA ASP A 51 7.40 6.02 17.36
C ASP A 51 6.21 5.55 16.52
N PHE A 52 6.14 4.25 16.28
CA PHE A 52 5.22 3.68 15.30
C PHE A 52 3.76 3.84 15.75
N GLN A 53 2.94 4.31 14.83
CA GLN A 53 1.49 4.47 15.00
C GLN A 53 0.76 3.49 14.08
N CYS A 54 -0.32 2.92 14.59
CA CYS A 54 -1.12 1.92 13.89
C CYS A 54 -2.59 2.31 13.84
N PHE A 55 -3.29 1.80 12.84
CA PHE A 55 -4.75 1.82 12.80
C PHE A 55 -5.32 0.78 13.76
N ILE A 56 -5.42 1.14 15.04
CA ILE A 56 -5.90 0.30 16.13
C ILE A 56 -7.03 1.02 16.86
N ARG A 57 -8.03 0.27 17.28
CA ARG A 57 -9.09 0.69 18.20
C ARG A 57 -9.30 -0.43 19.20
N ASN A 58 -9.10 -0.14 20.50
CA ASN A 58 -9.27 -1.12 21.57
C ASN A 58 -8.44 -2.40 21.35
N GLY A 59 -7.18 -2.26 20.95
CA GLY A 59 -6.27 -3.39 20.70
C GLY A 59 -6.55 -4.19 19.43
N GLN A 60 -7.57 -3.84 18.64
CA GLN A 60 -7.88 -4.50 17.37
C GLN A 60 -7.58 -3.59 16.17
N ARG A 61 -7.27 -4.21 15.03
CA ARG A 61 -7.17 -3.50 13.74
C ARG A 61 -8.44 -2.69 13.46
N CYS A 62 -8.28 -1.41 13.19
CA CYS A 62 -9.29 -0.50 12.68
C CYS A 62 -9.17 -0.41 11.14
N SER A 63 -9.90 -1.27 10.42
CA SER A 63 -9.95 -1.21 8.95
C SER A 63 -10.89 -0.11 8.45
N SER A 64 -10.75 0.30 7.18
CA SER A 64 -11.71 1.21 6.55
C SER A 64 -13.14 0.67 6.58
N ALA A 65 -13.33 -0.65 6.43
CA ALA A 65 -14.64 -1.28 6.57
C ALA A 65 -15.21 -1.12 8.00
N LYS A 66 -14.43 -1.41 9.05
CA LYS A 66 -14.87 -1.20 10.45
C LYS A 66 -15.14 0.28 10.77
N ALA A 67 -14.40 1.18 10.14
CA ALA A 67 -14.50 2.61 10.38
C ALA A 67 -15.69 3.27 9.66
N TYR A 68 -15.91 2.93 8.39
CA TYR A 68 -16.86 3.63 7.51
C TYR A 68 -18.08 2.80 7.12
N LEU A 69 -17.94 1.47 7.04
CA LEU A 69 -18.99 0.60 6.50
C LEU A 69 -19.85 -0.02 7.60
N VAL A 70 -19.23 -0.69 8.58
CA VAL A 70 -19.93 -1.37 9.68
C VAL A 70 -20.91 -0.44 10.42
N PRO A 71 -20.56 0.83 10.75
CA PRO A 71 -21.50 1.71 11.45
C PRO A 71 -22.77 2.07 10.66
N VAL A 72 -22.79 1.81 9.35
CA VAL A 72 -23.87 2.22 8.44
C VAL A 72 -24.42 1.06 7.61
N GLU A 73 -24.02 -0.18 7.88
CA GLU A 73 -24.34 -1.37 7.09
C GLU A 73 -25.84 -1.69 7.05
N ASN A 74 -26.58 -1.29 8.09
CA ASN A 74 -28.03 -1.50 8.19
C ASN A 74 -28.87 -0.42 7.50
N ARG A 75 -28.25 0.54 6.80
CA ARG A 75 -28.99 1.58 6.07
C ARG A 75 -29.67 0.97 4.85
N THR A 76 -30.98 1.21 4.70
CA THR A 76 -31.80 0.67 3.60
C THR A 76 -31.44 1.22 2.22
N ASN A 77 -30.63 2.27 2.15
CA ASN A 77 -30.13 2.86 0.92
C ASN A 77 -28.67 2.47 0.61
N LEU A 78 -28.15 1.42 1.25
CA LEU A 78 -26.81 0.87 1.04
C LEU A 78 -26.88 -0.65 0.90
N ASP A 79 -26.56 -1.14 -0.30
CA ASP A 79 -26.40 -2.57 -0.55
C ASP A 79 -24.91 -2.96 -0.48
N ILE A 80 -24.58 -3.98 0.31
CA ILE A 80 -23.22 -4.52 0.44
C ILE A 80 -23.21 -5.95 -0.07
N VAL A 81 -22.51 -6.19 -1.18
CA VAL A 81 -22.40 -7.50 -1.81
C VAL A 81 -20.97 -8.02 -1.69
N GLY A 82 -20.72 -8.84 -0.67
CA GLY A 82 -19.43 -9.52 -0.50
C GLY A 82 -19.23 -10.65 -1.52
N GLY A 83 -17.99 -10.91 -1.92
CA GLY A 83 -17.65 -12.00 -2.83
C GLY A 83 -18.05 -11.80 -4.29
N ALA A 84 -18.52 -10.60 -4.66
CA ALA A 84 -18.78 -10.22 -6.04
C ALA A 84 -17.49 -9.77 -6.75
N HIS A 85 -17.29 -10.20 -8.00
CA HIS A 85 -16.14 -9.83 -8.83
C HIS A 85 -16.60 -9.03 -10.06
N VAL A 86 -16.25 -7.74 -10.11
CA VAL A 86 -16.59 -6.87 -11.25
C VAL A 86 -15.76 -7.26 -12.47
N ARG A 87 -16.43 -7.57 -13.58
CA ARG A 87 -15.80 -7.95 -14.85
C ARG A 87 -15.47 -6.74 -15.71
N ARG A 88 -16.44 -5.83 -15.86
CA ARG A 88 -16.33 -4.67 -16.75
C ARG A 88 -17.38 -3.60 -16.46
N VAL A 89 -17.13 -2.40 -16.97
CA VAL A 89 -18.08 -1.30 -17.03
C VAL A 89 -18.93 -1.42 -18.30
N LEU A 90 -20.24 -1.22 -18.17
CA LEU A 90 -21.19 -1.18 -19.27
C LEU A 90 -21.31 0.25 -19.78
N LEU A 91 -21.16 0.46 -21.09
CA LEU A 91 -21.14 1.79 -21.72
C LEU A 91 -22.22 1.89 -22.82
N ASN A 92 -22.82 3.07 -22.94
CA ASN A 92 -23.58 3.50 -24.12
C ASN A 92 -22.87 4.72 -24.73
N GLY A 93 -22.09 4.51 -25.79
CA GLY A 93 -21.14 5.50 -26.27
C GLY A 93 -20.10 5.81 -25.19
N THR A 94 -20.05 7.07 -24.73
CA THR A 94 -19.16 7.50 -23.64
C THR A 94 -19.82 7.46 -22.26
N GLN A 95 -21.12 7.18 -22.17
CA GLN A 95 -21.86 7.22 -20.91
C GLN A 95 -21.82 5.86 -20.20
N VAL A 96 -21.48 5.86 -18.91
CA VAL A 96 -21.62 4.67 -18.05
C VAL A 96 -23.09 4.36 -17.81
N MET A 97 -23.43 3.08 -18.02
CA MET A 97 -24.75 2.50 -17.78
C MET A 97 -24.78 1.61 -16.54
N GLY A 98 -23.62 1.09 -16.11
CA GLY A 98 -23.55 0.18 -14.97
C GLY A 98 -22.30 -0.69 -14.98
N VAL A 99 -22.34 -1.80 -14.25
CA VAL A 99 -21.27 -2.80 -14.23
C VAL A 99 -21.82 -4.21 -14.40
N GLU A 100 -21.00 -5.08 -14.99
CA GLU A 100 -21.23 -6.52 -15.02
C GLU A 100 -20.32 -7.17 -13.98
N PHE A 101 -20.87 -8.06 -13.15
CA PHE A 101 -20.13 -8.71 -12.08
C PHE A 101 -20.59 -10.16 -11.88
N ASP A 102 -19.67 -11.00 -11.42
CA ASP A 102 -19.95 -12.38 -11.05
C ASP A 102 -20.22 -12.47 -9.55
N TYR A 103 -21.26 -13.21 -9.17
CA TYR A 103 -21.65 -13.48 -7.80
C TYR A 103 -22.34 -14.85 -7.72
N ASN A 104 -22.01 -15.70 -6.74
CA ASN A 104 -22.58 -17.04 -6.59
C ASN A 104 -22.62 -17.85 -7.90
N ASN A 105 -21.50 -17.89 -8.63
CA ASN A 105 -21.34 -18.58 -9.92
C ASN A 105 -22.28 -18.11 -11.04
N SER A 106 -22.90 -16.95 -10.89
CA SER A 106 -23.78 -16.33 -11.89
C SER A 106 -23.29 -14.93 -12.23
N THR A 107 -23.55 -14.47 -13.45
CA THR A 107 -23.21 -13.12 -13.90
C THR A 107 -24.44 -12.22 -13.82
N TYR A 108 -24.27 -11.04 -13.23
CA TYR A 108 -25.31 -10.03 -13.04
C TYR A 108 -24.90 -8.70 -13.67
N GLN A 109 -25.89 -7.88 -13.98
CA GLN A 109 -25.70 -6.49 -14.38
C GLN A 109 -26.33 -5.58 -13.32
N GLY A 110 -25.52 -4.71 -12.71
CA GLY A 110 -26.00 -3.62 -11.87
C GLY A 110 -26.08 -2.36 -12.72
N LEU A 111 -27.30 -1.84 -12.97
CA LEU A 111 -27.51 -0.66 -13.80
C LEU A 111 -27.56 0.62 -12.96
N ASP A 112 -27.08 1.73 -13.52
CA ASP A 112 -27.23 3.06 -12.92
C ASP A 112 -28.71 3.46 -12.99
N PRO A 113 -29.38 3.81 -11.88
CA PRO A 113 -30.80 4.16 -11.88
C PRO A 113 -31.08 5.49 -12.59
N LYS A 114 -30.05 6.34 -12.77
CA LYS A 114 -30.15 7.57 -13.54
C LYS A 114 -29.95 7.32 -15.05
N SER A 115 -29.47 6.15 -15.42
CA SER A 115 -29.50 5.68 -16.81
C SER A 115 -30.86 5.05 -17.08
N THR A 116 -31.42 5.29 -18.27
CA THR A 116 -32.86 5.10 -18.59
C THR A 116 -33.36 3.63 -18.64
N LEU A 117 -32.68 2.69 -17.99
CA LEU A 117 -33.06 1.26 -17.97
C LEU A 117 -33.28 0.79 -16.53
N ARG A 118 -34.53 0.42 -16.22
CA ARG A 118 -34.98 0.01 -14.89
C ARG A 118 -34.32 -1.31 -14.44
N SER A 119 -33.50 -1.26 -13.39
CA SER A 119 -33.64 -2.04 -12.14
C SER A 119 -32.38 -1.91 -11.26
N LEU A 120 -32.60 -1.90 -9.94
CA LEU A 120 -31.68 -1.64 -8.81
C LEU A 120 -31.20 -0.17 -8.68
N LYS A 121 -31.47 0.43 -7.51
CA LYS A 121 -31.20 1.85 -7.21
C LYS A 121 -29.78 2.08 -6.65
N PHE A 122 -28.74 2.06 -7.47
CA PHE A 122 -27.37 2.42 -7.06
C PHE A 122 -27.04 3.90 -7.31
N GLN A 123 -27.03 4.72 -6.25
CA GLN A 123 -26.57 6.11 -6.34
C GLN A 123 -25.02 6.15 -6.28
N SER A 124 -24.41 6.44 -7.43
CA SER A 124 -22.98 6.71 -7.66
C SER A 124 -22.05 5.50 -7.74
N TRP A 125 -21.39 5.37 -8.91
CA TRP A 125 -20.31 4.41 -9.13
C TRP A 125 -18.99 4.96 -8.59
N LEU A 126 -18.54 4.42 -7.47
CA LEU A 126 -17.10 4.28 -7.21
C LEU A 126 -16.73 2.87 -7.65
N ILE A 127 -16.04 2.75 -8.79
CA ILE A 127 -15.30 1.54 -9.07
C ILE A 127 -13.91 1.76 -8.47
N CYS A 128 -13.71 1.25 -7.25
CA CYS A 128 -12.36 0.94 -6.81
C CYS A 128 -11.87 -0.18 -7.72
N LEU A 129 -10.98 0.14 -8.66
CA LEU A 129 -10.27 -0.83 -9.49
C LEU A 129 -9.20 -1.51 -8.63
N TRP A 130 -9.62 -2.10 -7.52
CA TRP A 130 -8.86 -3.09 -6.77
C TRP A 130 -9.31 -4.48 -7.20
N VAL A 131 -9.24 -4.72 -8.50
CA VAL A 131 -9.36 -6.06 -9.07
C VAL A 131 -7.99 -6.72 -8.89
N THR A 132 -7.91 -7.56 -7.85
CA THR A 132 -6.92 -8.65 -7.72
C THR A 132 -5.55 -8.32 -7.12
N ILE A 133 -5.46 -7.58 -5.99
CA ILE A 133 -4.26 -7.63 -5.11
C ILE A 133 -4.62 -7.91 -3.63
N SER A 134 -5.91 -8.06 -3.29
CA SER A 134 -6.35 -8.17 -1.88
C SER A 134 -6.15 -9.55 -1.23
N LYS A 135 -5.58 -10.55 -1.92
CA LYS A 135 -5.42 -11.91 -1.34
C LYS A 135 -4.16 -12.10 -0.48
N ILE A 136 -3.28 -11.10 -0.33
CA ILE A 136 -1.95 -11.34 0.27
C ILE A 136 -1.69 -10.59 1.59
N ILE A 137 -2.55 -9.69 2.08
CA ILE A 137 -2.15 -8.82 3.20
C ILE A 137 -3.19 -8.76 4.30
N ALA A 138 -3.09 -9.72 5.23
CA ALA A 138 -3.75 -9.64 6.52
C ALA A 138 -2.83 -10.25 7.61
N GLU A 139 -2.34 -9.38 8.51
CA GLU A 139 -1.85 -9.67 9.89
C GLU A 139 -0.33 -9.59 10.16
N TYR A 140 0.08 -8.43 10.69
CA TYR A 140 1.47 -8.13 11.05
C TYR A 140 1.84 -8.75 12.40
N LEU A 141 2.56 -9.86 12.35
CA LEU A 141 3.67 -10.31 13.22
C LEU A 141 4.01 -11.78 12.87
N CYS A 142 3.00 -12.59 12.50
CA CYS A 142 3.19 -13.92 11.91
C CYS A 142 3.45 -13.90 10.39
N LEU A 143 3.12 -12.80 9.68
CA LEU A 143 3.34 -12.73 8.24
C LEU A 143 4.80 -12.71 7.84
N PHE A 144 5.76 -12.31 8.66
CA PHE A 144 7.11 -12.09 8.10
C PHE A 144 7.81 -13.40 7.70
N SER A 145 7.70 -14.46 8.51
CA SER A 145 8.14 -15.81 8.12
C SER A 145 7.38 -16.31 6.88
N TRP A 146 6.07 -16.10 6.81
CA TRP A 146 5.26 -16.50 5.66
C TRP A 146 5.54 -15.70 4.38
N ILE A 147 5.76 -14.38 4.49
CA ILE A 147 6.18 -13.47 3.41
C ILE A 147 7.55 -13.90 2.90
N LEU A 148 8.51 -14.15 3.80
CA LEU A 148 9.83 -14.63 3.39
C LEU A 148 9.72 -15.99 2.67
N LYS A 149 8.92 -16.94 3.20
CA LYS A 149 8.65 -18.24 2.57
C LYS A 149 7.97 -18.16 1.20
N THR A 150 7.13 -17.15 0.98
CA THR A 150 6.35 -16.98 -0.26
C THR A 150 7.01 -16.08 -1.29
N LEU A 151 7.86 -15.14 -0.86
CA LEU A 151 8.55 -14.18 -1.73
C LEU A 151 9.99 -14.59 -2.06
N THR A 152 10.55 -15.61 -1.41
CA THR A 152 11.86 -16.14 -1.77
C THR A 152 11.78 -17.59 -2.20
N ASP A 153 12.70 -17.98 -3.09
CA ASP A 153 12.93 -19.39 -3.40
C ASP A 153 13.10 -20.17 -2.08
N ALA A 154 12.40 -21.30 -1.98
CA ALA A 154 12.32 -22.09 -0.76
C ALA A 154 13.70 -22.53 -0.25
N THR A 155 14.66 -22.73 -1.15
CA THR A 155 16.05 -23.01 -0.79
C THR A 155 16.73 -21.80 -0.17
N ILE A 156 16.56 -20.59 -0.73
CA ILE A 156 17.10 -19.36 -0.13
C ILE A 156 16.52 -19.15 1.26
N TYR A 157 15.20 -19.26 1.41
CA TYR A 157 14.53 -19.09 2.69
C TYR A 157 15.13 -20.03 3.74
N LYS A 158 15.21 -21.32 3.42
CA LYS A 158 15.71 -22.34 4.33
C LYS A 158 17.19 -22.12 4.69
N THR A 159 18.02 -21.71 3.72
CA THR A 159 19.44 -21.45 3.94
C THR A 159 19.70 -20.19 4.75
N VAL A 160 18.96 -19.11 4.49
CA VAL A 160 19.22 -17.80 5.09
C VAL A 160 18.43 -17.62 6.40
N PHE A 161 17.13 -17.88 6.39
CA PHE A 161 16.24 -17.58 7.52
C PHE A 161 15.85 -18.80 8.35
N GLY A 162 15.93 -20.01 7.78
CA GLY A 162 15.57 -21.26 8.46
C GLY A 162 16.16 -21.44 9.87
N PRO A 163 17.46 -21.15 10.12
CA PRO A 163 18.06 -21.26 11.47
C PRO A 163 17.51 -20.29 12.53
N TYR A 164 16.69 -19.33 12.13
CA TYR A 164 16.17 -18.25 12.96
C TYR A 164 14.63 -18.23 13.05
N GLU A 165 13.93 -19.18 12.43
CA GLU A 165 12.48 -19.15 12.27
C GLU A 165 11.72 -19.02 13.60
N ASP A 166 12.19 -19.70 14.65
CA ASP A 166 11.57 -19.68 15.99
C ASP A 166 12.27 -18.70 16.96
N LYS A 167 13.10 -17.79 16.45
CA LYS A 167 13.86 -16.83 17.26
C LYS A 167 13.34 -15.41 17.05
N PRO A 168 13.43 -14.54 18.08
CA PRO A 168 13.20 -13.11 17.88
C PRO A 168 14.15 -12.56 16.80
N MET A 169 13.61 -11.89 15.80
CA MET A 169 14.37 -11.28 14.72
C MET A 169 14.17 -9.77 14.69
N ALA A 170 15.25 -9.04 14.47
CA ALA A 170 15.23 -7.62 14.19
C ALA A 170 15.60 -7.42 12.72
N LEU A 171 14.71 -6.78 11.95
CA LEU A 171 14.88 -6.59 10.51
C LEU A 171 14.81 -5.10 10.18
N CYS A 172 15.78 -4.62 9.41
CA CYS A 172 15.77 -3.28 8.85
C CYS A 172 15.53 -3.39 7.35
N LEU A 173 14.43 -2.80 6.89
CA LEU A 173 14.04 -2.82 5.48
C LEU A 173 14.35 -1.45 4.87
N SER A 174 15.15 -1.45 3.81
CA SER A 174 15.36 -0.26 2.98
C SER A 174 14.26 -0.19 1.93
N GLN A 175 13.65 0.99 1.77
CA GLN A 175 12.57 1.24 0.82
C GLN A 175 12.78 2.61 0.19
N ILE A 176 12.56 2.69 -1.12
CA ILE A 176 12.67 3.94 -1.87
C ILE A 176 11.29 4.60 -1.86
N LEU A 177 11.21 5.81 -1.31
CA LEU A 177 9.95 6.55 -1.21
C LEU A 177 9.51 7.16 -2.55
N HIS A 178 10.48 7.57 -3.38
CA HIS A 178 10.24 8.17 -4.70
C HIS A 178 11.05 7.47 -5.78
N PRO A 179 10.70 6.21 -6.12
CA PRO A 179 11.39 5.48 -7.17
C PRO A 179 11.20 6.18 -8.52
N LYS A 180 12.24 6.17 -9.35
CA LYS A 180 12.18 6.64 -10.74
C LYS A 180 11.81 5.54 -11.72
N SER A 181 12.06 4.28 -11.35
CA SER A 181 11.63 3.13 -12.11
C SER A 181 10.10 3.06 -12.13
N ILE A 182 9.54 2.88 -13.33
CA ILE A 182 8.10 2.80 -13.56
C ILE A 182 7.78 1.43 -14.16
N GLY A 183 6.84 0.73 -13.53
CA GLY A 183 6.31 -0.55 -14.00
C GLY A 183 4.98 -0.43 -14.75
N THR A 184 4.45 -1.57 -15.18
CA THR A 184 3.15 -1.67 -15.85
C THR A 184 2.31 -2.81 -15.27
N VAL A 185 0.99 -2.63 -15.31
CA VAL A 185 0.00 -3.69 -15.10
C VAL A 185 -0.95 -3.67 -16.28
N ARG A 186 -1.10 -4.80 -16.97
CA ARG A 186 -1.91 -4.92 -18.19
C ARG A 186 -2.77 -6.16 -18.14
N LEU A 187 -3.96 -6.08 -18.75
CA LEU A 187 -4.77 -7.26 -18.96
C LEU A 187 -4.05 -8.23 -19.90
N LYS A 188 -4.06 -9.52 -19.56
CA LYS A 188 -3.55 -10.58 -20.43
C LYS A 188 -4.57 -10.95 -21.50
N SER A 189 -5.85 -10.94 -21.15
CA SER A 189 -6.97 -11.25 -22.02
C SER A 189 -8.23 -10.50 -21.56
N THR A 190 -9.36 -10.74 -22.21
CA THR A 190 -10.68 -10.25 -21.81
C THR A 190 -11.34 -11.11 -20.72
N ASN A 191 -10.74 -12.24 -20.34
CA ASN A 191 -11.22 -13.05 -19.22
C ASN A 191 -10.74 -12.42 -17.90
N PRO A 192 -11.63 -11.93 -17.02
CA PRO A 192 -11.24 -11.26 -15.77
C PRO A 192 -10.58 -12.20 -14.75
N TYR A 193 -10.65 -13.52 -14.96
CA TYR A 193 -9.98 -14.52 -14.14
C TYR A 193 -8.56 -14.85 -14.60
N ASP A 194 -8.15 -14.38 -15.77
CA ASP A 194 -6.77 -14.55 -16.21
C ASP A 194 -5.87 -13.61 -15.41
N MET A 195 -4.79 -14.16 -14.87
CA MET A 195 -3.80 -13.37 -14.13
C MET A 195 -3.27 -12.25 -15.04
N PRO A 196 -3.26 -10.99 -14.57
CA PRO A 196 -2.76 -9.87 -15.36
C PRO A 196 -1.25 -9.98 -15.60
N LEU A 197 -0.78 -9.31 -16.63
CA LEU A 197 0.64 -9.10 -16.87
C LEU A 197 1.12 -7.99 -15.94
N ILE A 198 1.91 -8.34 -14.93
CA ILE A 198 2.48 -7.40 -13.96
C ILE A 198 3.99 -7.37 -14.17
N ASP A 199 4.51 -6.20 -14.49
CA ASP A 199 5.94 -5.92 -14.56
C ASP A 199 6.25 -4.70 -13.71
N PRO A 200 6.69 -4.86 -12.45
CA PRO A 200 7.05 -3.75 -11.59
C PRO A 200 8.27 -2.97 -12.08
N ASN A 201 9.08 -3.56 -12.96
CA ASN A 201 10.27 -2.96 -13.54
C ASN A 201 11.26 -2.38 -12.51
N TYR A 202 11.43 -3.08 -11.38
CA TYR A 202 12.29 -2.62 -10.28
C TYR A 202 13.74 -2.39 -10.75
N PHE A 203 14.32 -1.26 -10.33
CA PHE A 203 15.70 -0.87 -10.63
C PHE A 203 16.02 -0.67 -12.12
N ALA A 204 15.00 -0.44 -12.95
CA ALA A 204 15.20 0.00 -14.34
C ALA A 204 16.01 1.30 -14.39
N ASP A 205 15.71 2.25 -13.50
CA ASP A 205 16.59 3.37 -13.23
C ASP A 205 17.67 2.94 -12.23
N LYS A 206 18.94 3.08 -12.66
CA LYS A 206 20.09 2.73 -11.84
C LYS A 206 20.22 3.58 -10.57
N SER A 207 19.62 4.78 -10.50
CA SER A 207 19.64 5.57 -9.27
C SER A 207 18.87 4.89 -8.15
N ASP A 208 17.77 4.22 -8.47
CA ASP A 208 16.97 3.52 -7.45
C ASP A 208 17.80 2.43 -6.76
N LEU A 209 18.59 1.68 -7.53
CA LEU A 209 19.46 0.66 -6.96
C LEU A 209 20.57 1.26 -6.08
N ARG A 210 21.13 2.41 -6.47
CA ARG A 210 22.13 3.11 -5.65
C ARG A 210 21.53 3.58 -4.33
N ASP A 211 20.37 4.21 -4.38
CA ASP A 211 19.68 4.72 -3.18
C ASP A 211 19.27 3.57 -2.25
N MET A 212 18.85 2.44 -2.81
CA MET A 212 18.58 1.20 -2.06
C MET A 212 19.82 0.71 -1.31
N VAL A 213 20.97 0.65 -1.98
CA VAL A 213 22.27 0.23 -1.39
C VAL A 213 22.67 1.15 -0.25
N GLU A 214 22.56 2.47 -0.41
CA GLU A 214 22.85 3.42 0.66
C GLU A 214 21.92 3.24 1.86
N GLY A 215 20.62 3.01 1.62
CA GLY A 215 19.68 2.68 2.69
C GLY A 215 20.03 1.38 3.43
N LEU A 216 20.51 0.34 2.72
CA LEU A 216 20.94 -0.92 3.34
C LEU A 216 22.23 -0.76 4.17
N LYS A 217 23.18 0.06 3.71
CA LYS A 217 24.36 0.42 4.51
C LYS A 217 23.96 1.16 5.79
N MET A 218 22.99 2.07 5.70
CA MET A 218 22.45 2.76 6.87
C MET A 218 21.77 1.79 7.83
N CYS A 219 20.96 0.86 7.32
CA CYS A 219 20.39 -0.23 8.10
C CYS A 219 21.47 -1.03 8.85
N GLN A 220 22.53 -1.45 8.15
CA GLN A 220 23.63 -2.19 8.77
C GLN A 220 24.32 -1.36 9.87
N LYS A 221 24.58 -0.07 9.61
CA LYS A 221 25.19 0.85 10.58
C LYS A 221 24.36 0.98 11.86
N ILE A 222 23.04 1.09 11.74
CA ILE A 222 22.12 1.19 12.89
C ILE A 222 22.04 -0.14 13.65
N MET A 223 21.83 -1.23 12.93
CA MET A 223 21.65 -2.57 13.53
C MET A 223 22.91 -3.11 14.21
N THR A 224 24.10 -2.64 13.80
CA THR A 224 25.39 -3.00 14.40
C THR A 224 25.92 -1.96 15.39
N SER A 225 25.11 -0.95 15.70
CA SER A 225 25.46 0.08 16.69
C SER A 225 25.53 -0.50 18.10
N GLU A 226 26.21 0.22 18.98
CA GLU A 226 26.46 -0.22 20.36
C GLU A 226 25.19 -0.36 21.22
N PRO A 227 24.16 0.51 21.13
CA PRO A 227 22.87 0.28 21.80
C PRO A 227 22.21 -1.04 21.41
N LEU A 228 22.17 -1.37 20.11
CA LEU A 228 21.57 -2.62 19.61
C LEU A 228 22.40 -3.85 20.02
N LYS A 229 23.73 -3.74 20.00
CA LYS A 229 24.62 -4.80 20.50
C LYS A 229 24.41 -5.07 22.00
N LYS A 230 24.24 -4.04 22.82
CA LYS A 230 23.92 -4.17 24.25
C LYS A 230 22.57 -4.84 24.47
N ALA A 231 21.61 -4.58 23.59
CA ALA A 231 20.32 -5.26 23.56
C ALA A 231 20.38 -6.70 23.00
N GLY A 232 21.58 -7.23 22.74
CA GLY A 232 21.76 -8.61 22.28
C GLY A 232 21.52 -8.83 20.78
N VAL A 233 21.29 -7.77 19.99
CA VAL A 233 21.15 -7.90 18.54
C VAL A 233 22.50 -8.26 17.91
N LYS A 234 22.48 -9.32 17.10
CA LYS A 234 23.64 -9.83 16.37
C LYS A 234 23.28 -9.96 14.89
N PRO A 235 24.24 -9.72 13.97
CA PRO A 235 24.03 -10.02 12.56
C PRO A 235 23.66 -11.48 12.34
N PHE A 236 22.90 -11.77 11.28
CA PHE A 236 22.75 -13.15 10.82
C PHE A 236 24.12 -13.71 10.41
N GLU A 237 24.38 -14.96 10.79
CA GLU A 237 25.59 -15.70 10.42
C GLU A 237 25.44 -16.27 9.00
N THR A 238 24.20 -16.52 8.58
CA THR A 238 23.87 -16.93 7.23
C THR A 238 23.93 -15.75 6.27
N MET A 239 24.29 -16.04 5.03
CA MET A 239 24.30 -15.06 3.93
C MET A 239 23.64 -15.67 2.70
N VAL A 240 23.15 -14.81 1.82
CA VAL A 240 22.71 -15.25 0.49
C VAL A 240 23.92 -15.82 -0.26
N PRO A 241 23.94 -17.12 -0.63
CA PRO A 241 25.14 -17.77 -1.14
C PRO A 241 25.77 -17.07 -2.34
N ILE A 242 24.96 -16.65 -3.32
CA ILE A 242 25.46 -15.98 -4.53
C ILE A 242 26.11 -14.62 -4.24
N CYS A 243 25.72 -13.96 -3.15
CA CYS A 243 26.27 -12.66 -2.76
C CYS A 243 27.45 -12.78 -1.78
N SER A 244 27.67 -13.96 -1.18
CA SER A 244 28.71 -14.18 -0.16
C SER A 244 30.14 -13.91 -0.66
N ILE A 245 30.38 -14.03 -1.97
CA ILE A 245 31.65 -13.69 -2.62
C ILE A 245 32.02 -12.21 -2.45
N PHE A 246 31.03 -11.35 -2.22
CA PHE A 246 31.20 -9.91 -2.03
C PHE A 246 31.25 -9.48 -0.56
N LYS A 247 31.35 -10.40 0.40
CA LYS A 247 31.28 -10.08 1.84
C LYS A 247 32.26 -8.99 2.32
N ALA A 248 33.38 -8.79 1.63
CA ALA A 248 34.38 -7.77 1.96
C ALA A 248 34.08 -6.39 1.36
N ASP A 249 33.13 -6.30 0.42
CA ASP A 249 32.76 -5.10 -0.32
C ASP A 249 31.23 -4.89 -0.19
N LEU A 250 30.84 -4.04 0.76
CA LEU A 250 29.43 -3.82 1.10
C LEU A 250 28.61 -3.28 -0.07
N ASP A 251 29.22 -2.47 -0.94
CA ASP A 251 28.57 -1.95 -2.15
C ASP A 251 28.19 -3.09 -3.09
N LYS A 252 29.15 -3.97 -3.40
CA LYS A 252 28.89 -5.13 -4.27
C LYS A 252 27.96 -6.14 -3.60
N PHE A 253 28.09 -6.36 -2.29
CA PHE A 253 27.24 -7.25 -1.54
C PHE A 253 25.78 -6.77 -1.57
N PHE A 254 25.51 -5.52 -1.20
CA PHE A 254 24.15 -4.99 -1.19
C PHE A 254 23.58 -4.82 -2.61
N THR A 255 24.40 -4.52 -3.61
CA THR A 255 23.97 -4.52 -5.02
C THR A 255 23.47 -5.91 -5.44
N CYS A 256 24.22 -6.96 -5.10
CA CYS A 256 23.81 -8.34 -5.37
C CYS A 256 22.55 -8.70 -4.58
N PHE A 257 22.53 -8.40 -3.28
CA PHE A 257 21.41 -8.70 -2.39
C PHE A 257 20.12 -8.03 -2.86
N SER A 258 20.14 -6.74 -3.20
CA SER A 258 18.96 -6.01 -3.66
C SER A 258 18.40 -6.55 -4.97
N LYS A 259 19.22 -7.07 -5.88
CA LYS A 259 18.71 -7.68 -7.13
C LYS A 259 18.10 -9.05 -6.92
N PHE A 260 18.58 -9.78 -5.92
CA PHE A 260 18.17 -11.15 -5.65
C PHE A 260 17.00 -11.24 -4.67
N PHE A 261 16.93 -10.29 -3.73
CA PHE A 261 15.93 -10.23 -2.68
C PHE A 261 15.21 -8.87 -2.74
N VAL A 262 14.12 -8.83 -3.50
CA VAL A 262 13.24 -7.66 -3.61
C VAL A 262 11.94 -7.96 -2.90
N VAL A 263 11.59 -7.14 -1.91
CA VAL A 263 10.32 -7.22 -1.19
C VAL A 263 9.51 -5.96 -1.49
N THR A 264 8.27 -6.17 -1.90
CA THR A 264 7.29 -5.09 -2.05
C THR A 264 6.51 -4.90 -0.75
N LEU A 265 6.37 -3.65 -0.29
CA LEU A 265 5.47 -3.30 0.82
C LEU A 265 4.05 -2.95 0.36
N SER A 266 3.72 -3.25 -0.90
CA SER A 266 2.38 -3.10 -1.46
C SER A 266 1.84 -1.66 -1.43
N HIS A 267 2.72 -0.72 -1.77
CA HIS A 267 2.43 0.71 -1.92
C HIS A 267 2.27 1.11 -3.41
N GLN A 268 1.65 0.24 -4.24
CA GLN A 268 1.48 0.54 -5.67
C GLN A 268 0.50 1.70 -5.88
N VAL A 269 0.87 2.60 -6.81
CA VAL A 269 0.09 3.78 -7.21
C VAL A 269 0.25 4.04 -8.71
N GLY A 270 -0.46 5.03 -9.24
CA GLY A 270 -0.16 5.63 -10.55
C GLY A 270 -0.72 4.91 -11.77
N THR A 271 -1.36 3.74 -11.61
CA THR A 271 -1.95 2.98 -12.74
C THR A 271 -3.15 3.70 -13.38
N ALA A 272 -3.76 4.66 -12.70
CA ALA A 272 -4.80 5.54 -13.22
C ALA A 272 -4.45 7.02 -12.92
N LYS A 273 -3.20 7.41 -13.20
CA LYS A 273 -2.60 8.72 -12.89
C LYS A 273 -3.57 9.91 -13.04
N MET A 274 -3.75 10.65 -11.95
CA MET A 274 -4.44 11.94 -11.93
C MET A 274 -3.52 13.06 -12.43
N GLY A 275 -4.03 13.98 -13.24
CA GLY A 275 -3.29 15.18 -13.64
C GLY A 275 -4.05 16.07 -14.61
N ASP A 276 -3.31 16.89 -15.37
CA ASP A 276 -3.88 17.74 -16.41
C ASP A 276 -4.60 16.87 -17.47
N PRO A 277 -5.88 17.14 -17.81
CA PRO A 277 -6.58 16.45 -18.90
C PRO A 277 -5.86 16.48 -20.24
N LYS A 278 -5.00 17.48 -20.49
CA LYS A 278 -4.19 17.61 -21.71
C LYS A 278 -2.93 16.75 -21.72
N ASP A 279 -2.45 16.30 -20.56
CA ASP A 279 -1.33 15.36 -20.48
C ASP A 279 -1.78 13.98 -21.03
N PRO A 280 -1.14 13.42 -22.06
CA PRO A 280 -1.53 12.13 -22.62
C PRO A 280 -1.33 10.96 -21.66
N THR A 281 -0.51 11.11 -20.62
CA THR A 281 -0.23 10.07 -19.61
C THR A 281 -1.26 10.03 -18.48
N THR A 282 -2.18 11.00 -18.40
CA THR A 282 -3.21 11.04 -17.37
C THR A 282 -4.41 10.19 -17.76
N VAL A 283 -5.01 9.55 -16.76
CA VAL A 283 -6.23 8.74 -16.89
C VAL A 283 -7.43 9.47 -16.29
N VAL A 284 -7.23 10.12 -15.13
CA VAL A 284 -8.27 10.93 -14.47
C VAL A 284 -7.87 12.39 -14.33
N ASP A 285 -8.87 13.26 -14.31
CA ASP A 285 -8.69 14.69 -14.04
C ASP A 285 -8.68 15.02 -12.52
N PRO A 286 -8.44 16.28 -12.10
CA PRO A 286 -8.47 16.65 -10.68
C PRO A 286 -9.84 16.52 -9.99
N GLN A 287 -10.90 16.19 -10.74
CA GLN A 287 -12.24 15.85 -10.23
C GLN A 287 -12.48 14.34 -10.23
N LEU A 288 -11.40 13.56 -10.41
CA LEU A 288 -11.33 12.11 -10.43
C LEU A 288 -12.10 11.47 -11.59
N ARG A 289 -12.49 12.25 -12.61
CA ARG A 289 -13.28 11.76 -13.75
C ARG A 289 -12.37 11.09 -14.76
N VAL A 290 -12.80 9.94 -15.28
CA VAL A 290 -12.05 9.22 -16.33
C VAL A 290 -12.15 9.99 -17.66
N LYS A 291 -11.00 10.22 -18.30
CA LYS A 291 -10.94 10.95 -19.58
C LYS A 291 -11.73 10.21 -20.66
N GLY A 292 -12.61 10.95 -21.34
CA GLY A 292 -13.44 10.43 -22.42
C GLY A 292 -14.66 9.60 -21.96
N ILE A 293 -14.85 9.35 -20.66
CA ILE A 293 -15.95 8.54 -20.14
C ILE A 293 -16.79 9.37 -19.16
N GLN A 294 -18.07 9.52 -19.46
CA GLN A 294 -19.04 10.24 -18.66
C GLN A 294 -19.62 9.35 -17.56
N GLY A 295 -19.74 9.89 -16.35
CA GLY A 295 -20.29 9.18 -15.21
C GLY A 295 -19.33 8.21 -14.51
N LEU A 296 -18.04 8.16 -14.90
CA LEU A 296 -17.04 7.30 -14.28
C LEU A 296 -16.00 8.10 -13.49
N ARG A 297 -15.67 7.61 -12.29
CA ARG A 297 -14.52 8.06 -11.50
C ARG A 297 -13.68 6.89 -11.02
N VAL A 298 -12.40 7.14 -10.78
CA VAL A 298 -11.49 6.23 -10.07
C VAL A 298 -11.12 6.86 -8.74
N VAL A 299 -11.27 6.11 -7.64
CA VAL A 299 -11.09 6.62 -6.28
C VAL A 299 -10.33 5.60 -5.44
N ASP A 300 -9.03 5.51 -5.65
CA ASP A 300 -8.11 4.71 -4.83
C ASP A 300 -6.66 5.20 -5.06
N ALA A 301 -5.67 4.43 -4.59
CA ALA A 301 -4.26 4.74 -4.72
C ALA A 301 -3.75 4.84 -6.18
N SER A 302 -4.44 4.22 -7.15
CA SER A 302 -4.05 4.24 -8.56
C SER A 302 -4.01 5.64 -9.16
N ILE A 303 -4.76 6.59 -8.58
CA ILE A 303 -4.83 7.97 -9.08
C ILE A 303 -3.64 8.82 -8.62
N MET A 304 -2.88 8.38 -7.61
CA MET A 304 -1.75 9.16 -7.12
C MET A 304 -0.64 9.18 -8.18
N PRO A 305 -0.24 10.37 -8.68
CA PRO A 305 0.72 10.46 -9.79
C PRO A 305 2.15 10.12 -9.39
N ILE A 306 2.46 10.19 -8.10
CA ILE A 306 3.74 9.83 -7.49
C ILE A 306 3.46 9.09 -6.18
N VAL A 307 4.39 8.21 -5.79
CA VAL A 307 4.34 7.55 -4.48
C VAL A 307 4.50 8.62 -3.38
N PRO A 308 3.58 8.70 -2.41
CA PRO A 308 3.72 9.62 -1.28
C PRO A 308 4.85 9.17 -0.34
N SER A 309 5.47 10.13 0.36
CA SER A 309 6.53 9.88 1.35
C SER A 309 5.96 9.28 2.64
N GLY A 310 5.42 8.06 2.58
CA GLY A 310 4.80 7.36 3.70
C GLY A 310 3.93 6.18 3.25
N ASN A 311 3.30 5.49 4.21
CA ASN A 311 2.41 4.38 3.91
C ASN A 311 1.15 4.87 3.18
N THR A 312 0.75 4.18 2.10
CA THR A 312 -0.32 4.62 1.19
C THR A 312 -1.74 4.50 1.74
N ASN A 313 -1.94 3.90 2.92
CA ASN A 313 -3.28 3.77 3.51
C ASN A 313 -3.92 5.13 3.87
N ILE A 314 -3.20 6.03 4.57
CA ILE A 314 -3.73 7.38 4.90
C ILE A 314 -4.03 8.16 3.62
N PRO A 315 -3.08 8.30 2.66
CA PRO A 315 -3.36 8.98 1.40
C PRO A 315 -4.56 8.40 0.64
N THR A 316 -4.77 7.08 0.66
CA THR A 316 -5.91 6.45 -0.01
C THR A 316 -7.23 6.82 0.66
N ILE A 317 -7.27 6.85 2.00
CA ILE A 317 -8.44 7.31 2.76
C ILE A 317 -8.70 8.80 2.48
N MET A 318 -7.66 9.64 2.41
CA MET A 318 -7.80 11.06 2.06
C MET A 318 -8.37 11.26 0.66
N VAL A 319 -7.94 10.45 -0.32
CA VAL A 319 -8.51 10.44 -1.68
C VAL A 319 -10.00 10.09 -1.63
N ALA A 320 -10.38 9.07 -0.86
CA ALA A 320 -11.77 8.65 -0.70
C ALA A 320 -12.65 9.73 -0.04
N GLU A 321 -12.16 10.37 1.03
CA GLU A 321 -12.85 11.48 1.69
C GLU A 321 -13.03 12.67 0.75
N LYS A 322 -11.97 13.03 0.00
CA LYS A 322 -12.04 14.10 -1.00
C LYS A 322 -13.03 13.77 -2.11
N ALA A 323 -13.08 12.53 -2.56
CA ALA A 323 -14.02 12.08 -3.58
C ALA A 323 -15.46 12.14 -3.08
N SER A 324 -15.72 11.73 -1.84
CA SER A 324 -17.03 11.83 -1.18
C SER A 324 -17.53 13.27 -1.21
N ASP A 325 -16.69 14.24 -0.82
CA ASP A 325 -17.00 15.67 -0.88
C ASP A 325 -17.33 16.15 -2.30
N ILE A 326 -16.52 15.76 -3.29
CA ILE A 326 -16.74 16.10 -4.71
C ILE A 326 -18.09 15.55 -5.19
N ILE A 327 -18.43 14.31 -4.83
CA ILE A 327 -19.66 13.63 -5.23
C ILE A 327 -20.88 14.27 -4.57
N LYS A 328 -20.81 14.58 -3.27
CA LYS A 328 -21.88 15.26 -2.54
C LYS A 328 -22.19 16.63 -3.15
N ARG A 329 -21.17 17.44 -3.41
CA ARG A 329 -21.31 18.77 -4.02
C ARG A 329 -21.92 18.70 -5.42
N ASN A 330 -21.43 17.80 -6.27
CA ASN A 330 -21.94 17.65 -7.64
C ASN A 330 -23.40 17.17 -7.67
N ASN A 331 -23.84 16.39 -6.68
CA ASN A 331 -25.22 15.91 -6.58
C ASN A 331 -26.12 16.79 -5.70
N LYS A 332 -25.62 17.92 -5.18
CA LYS A 332 -26.34 18.79 -4.23
C LYS A 332 -26.87 18.05 -3.00
N LEU A 333 -26.15 17.02 -2.54
CA LEU A 333 -26.48 16.30 -1.32
C LEU A 333 -25.96 17.12 -0.12
N SER A 334 -26.80 17.35 0.89
CA SER A 334 -26.38 18.01 2.13
C SER A 334 -25.38 17.16 2.91
N ILE A 335 -24.49 17.82 3.65
CA ILE A 335 -23.40 17.17 4.43
C ILE A 335 -23.98 16.36 5.58
#